data_AF-A0A6I0E3I3-F1
#
_entry.id   AF-A0A6I0E3I3-F1
#
_cell.length_a   1.000
_cell.length_b   1.000
_cell.length_c   1.000
_cell.angle_alpha   90.00
_cell.angle_beta   90.00
_cell.angle_gamma   90.00
#
_symmetry.space_group_name_H-M   'P 1'
#
loop_
_entity.id
_entity.type
_entity.pdbx_description
1 polymer ?
#
loop_
_entity_poly.entity_id
_entity_poly.type
_entity_poly.pdbx_seq_one_letter_code
_entity_poly.pdbx_strand_id
1 'polypeptide(L)'
;FVGLTVSAEEIIKDRKILKRESFLNLNWSSYLMSKVSILLTLSALQALIFVLVGNTILEIRGMYFEYWLVLFSTWFGSNMLGLVISDSFKAVVTIYILIPFLVIPQIILSGIIVKYEKLNPSISSPSNIPIYGEVIIARWAYEALAVYQYKENRYEKPFYIYDEAMSISDFKRNYWLKSLQNKIDFCIRNYDNKDKSIEFSSALNLLQNEIVKEMTSPRSSKLVFSKYTQINPSDISLELLEEINQYLEQVRKYYVKLYNKANSEKDQLISKVQATPEGKEAFLELKRNYHNESLNEFVRNSGEVERIIEYNGQLIQKVDPIFLYPDSRFIRSHFYAPAKSVFGFYFSTYWINVIVIWISSIMLYIVLQYRLLKRFLDRMEQIGGDSDE
;
A
#
# COMPACT_ATOMS: atom_id res chain seq x y z
N PHE A 1 8.41 7.31 16.52
CA PHE A 1 9.28 8.12 17.40
C PHE A 1 8.86 8.00 18.86
N VAL A 2 7.72 8.55 19.28
CA VAL A 2 7.27 8.58 20.70
C VAL A 2 7.41 7.23 21.43
N GLY A 3 6.75 6.17 20.95
CA GLY A 3 6.85 4.85 21.60
C GLY A 3 8.29 4.30 21.65
N LEU A 4 9.06 4.51 20.58
CA LEU A 4 10.44 4.04 20.52
C LEU A 4 11.32 4.74 21.56
N THR A 5 11.20 6.07 21.71
CA THR A 5 11.97 6.82 22.72
C THR A 5 11.62 6.40 24.15
N VAL A 6 10.33 6.16 24.45
CA VAL A 6 9.87 5.75 25.79
C VAL A 6 10.42 4.37 26.17
N SER A 7 10.40 3.42 25.24
CA SER A 7 10.77 2.02 25.53
C SER A 7 12.26 1.73 25.38
N ALA A 8 13.01 2.51 24.61
CA ALA A 8 14.40 2.23 24.31
C ALA A 8 15.34 2.35 25.53
N GLU A 9 14.89 2.95 26.63
CA GLU A 9 15.67 3.06 27.86
C GLU A 9 15.27 2.05 28.96
N GLU A 10 14.19 1.32 28.78
CA GLU A 10 13.59 0.54 29.87
C GLU A 10 14.49 -0.62 30.32
N ILE A 11 14.95 -1.46 29.40
CA ILE A 11 15.76 -2.65 29.75
C ILE A 11 17.17 -2.23 30.21
N ILE A 12 17.75 -1.22 29.56
CA ILE A 12 19.10 -0.77 29.91
C ILE A 12 19.17 -0.19 31.33
N LYS A 13 18.13 0.56 31.76
CA LYS A 13 18.02 1.07 33.14
C LYS A 13 17.85 -0.06 34.15
N ASP A 14 17.06 -1.08 33.79
CA ASP A 14 16.75 -2.21 34.68
C ASP A 14 17.91 -3.23 34.78
N ARG A 15 19.00 -3.11 34.00
CA ARG A 15 20.13 -4.07 33.99
C ARG A 15 20.71 -4.39 35.36
N LYS A 16 20.90 -3.39 36.23
CA LYS A 16 21.44 -3.60 37.59
C LYS A 16 20.49 -4.44 38.44
N ILE A 17 19.18 -4.23 38.29
CA ILE A 17 18.14 -4.96 39.00
C ILE A 17 18.04 -6.39 38.44
N LEU A 18 18.01 -6.55 37.12
CA LEU A 18 17.99 -7.84 36.45
C LEU A 18 19.18 -8.73 36.85
N LYS A 19 20.39 -8.16 36.99
CA LYS A 19 21.57 -8.89 37.47
C LYS A 19 21.45 -9.33 38.93
N ARG A 20 20.70 -8.59 39.76
CA ARG A 20 20.41 -8.98 41.15
C ARG A 20 19.33 -10.07 41.19
N GLU A 21 18.28 -9.93 40.38
CA GLU A 21 17.16 -10.88 40.29
C GLU A 21 17.54 -12.21 39.65
N SER A 22 18.58 -12.24 38.79
CA SER A 22 19.11 -13.51 38.28
C SER A 22 19.66 -14.42 39.39
N PHE A 23 20.11 -13.85 40.52
CA PHE A 23 20.49 -14.66 41.70
C PHE A 23 19.29 -15.27 42.43
N LEU A 24 18.07 -14.79 42.16
CA LEU A 24 16.81 -15.26 42.73
C LEU A 24 16.04 -16.19 41.78
N ASN A 25 16.66 -16.68 40.69
CA ASN A 25 16.07 -17.58 39.68
C ASN A 25 14.77 -17.04 39.03
N LEU A 26 14.63 -15.72 38.89
CA LEU A 26 13.50 -15.13 38.15
C LEU A 26 13.62 -15.39 36.64
N ASN A 27 12.51 -15.84 36.03
CA ASN A 27 12.45 -16.16 34.61
C ASN A 27 12.40 -14.88 33.76
N TRP A 28 13.30 -14.78 32.78
CA TRP A 28 13.35 -13.71 31.77
C TRP A 28 12.00 -13.46 31.08
N SER A 29 11.26 -14.53 30.80
CA SER A 29 9.94 -14.43 30.16
C SER A 29 8.92 -13.69 31.02
N SER A 30 8.97 -13.88 32.34
CA SER A 30 8.04 -13.23 33.29
C SER A 30 8.35 -11.73 33.40
N TYR A 31 9.64 -11.37 33.43
CA TYR A 31 10.07 -9.97 33.37
C TYR A 31 9.59 -9.30 32.08
N LEU A 32 9.86 -9.92 30.92
CA LEU A 32 9.45 -9.36 29.63
C LEU A 32 7.94 -9.20 29.51
N MET A 33 7.16 -10.21 29.91
CA MET A 33 5.69 -10.10 29.86
C MET A 33 5.15 -9.00 30.77
N SER A 34 5.71 -8.83 31.97
CA SER A 34 5.36 -7.72 32.87
C SER A 34 5.66 -6.37 32.20
N LYS A 35 6.88 -6.22 31.65
CA LYS A 35 7.32 -4.99 30.99
C LYS A 35 6.44 -4.63 29.77
N VAL A 36 6.21 -5.62 28.91
CA VAL A 36 5.41 -5.47 27.68
C VAL A 36 3.96 -5.12 28.04
N SER A 37 3.38 -5.72 29.08
CA SER A 37 2.01 -5.42 29.52
C SER A 37 1.83 -3.98 29.99
N ILE A 38 2.82 -3.45 30.73
CA ILE A 38 2.82 -2.04 31.16
C ILE A 38 2.90 -1.12 29.93
N LEU A 39 3.84 -1.38 29.01
CA LEU A 39 4.01 -0.57 27.80
C LEU A 39 2.81 -0.64 26.85
N LEU A 40 2.15 -1.79 26.75
CA LEU A 40 0.92 -1.96 25.98
C LEU A 40 -0.20 -1.09 26.55
N THR A 41 -0.40 -1.13 27.87
CA THR A 41 -1.42 -0.33 28.56
C THR A 41 -1.17 1.16 28.41
N LEU A 42 0.08 1.59 28.62
CA LEU A 42 0.48 2.99 28.44
C LEU A 42 0.27 3.46 27.00
N SER A 43 0.61 2.63 26.01
CA SER A 43 0.42 2.98 24.59
C SER A 43 -1.05 3.12 24.23
N ALA A 44 -1.92 2.25 24.76
CA ALA A 44 -3.35 2.32 24.50
C ALA A 44 -3.95 3.63 25.05
N LEU A 45 -3.58 4.01 26.28
CA LEU A 45 -4.03 5.24 26.92
C LEU A 45 -3.49 6.48 26.21
N GLN A 46 -2.19 6.52 25.94
CA GLN A 46 -1.57 7.63 25.22
C GLN A 46 -2.23 7.80 23.85
N ALA A 47 -2.48 6.69 23.13
CA ALA A 47 -3.02 6.76 21.77
C ALA A 47 -4.44 7.29 21.80
N LEU A 48 -5.21 6.91 22.81
CA LEU A 48 -6.57 7.39 23.02
C LEU A 48 -6.56 8.90 23.24
N ILE A 49 -5.74 9.40 24.17
CA ILE A 49 -5.64 10.83 24.45
C ILE A 49 -5.18 11.59 23.22
N PHE A 50 -4.17 11.08 22.52
CA PHE A 50 -3.64 11.71 21.31
C PHE A 50 -4.70 11.80 20.20
N VAL A 51 -5.48 10.74 19.98
CA VAL A 51 -6.56 10.75 18.99
C VAL A 51 -7.70 11.65 19.41
N LEU A 52 -8.10 11.65 20.68
CA LEU A 52 -9.15 12.53 21.17
C LEU A 52 -8.79 14.00 20.98
N VAL A 53 -7.56 14.39 21.33
CA VAL A 53 -7.09 15.77 21.15
C VAL A 53 -6.84 16.07 19.66
N GLY A 54 -6.08 15.22 18.98
CA GLY A 54 -5.66 15.41 17.59
C GLY A 54 -6.83 15.44 16.62
N ASN A 55 -7.72 14.46 16.65
CA ASN A 55 -8.87 14.42 15.73
C ASN A 55 -9.88 15.55 16.02
N THR A 56 -9.98 16.01 17.27
CA THR A 56 -10.85 17.15 17.60
C THR A 56 -10.27 18.47 17.07
N ILE A 57 -8.96 18.69 17.20
CA ILE A 57 -8.29 19.89 16.68
C ILE A 57 -8.27 19.89 15.14
N LEU A 58 -8.00 18.73 14.53
CA LEU A 58 -7.93 18.57 13.07
C LEU A 58 -9.32 18.38 12.44
N GLU A 59 -10.39 18.39 13.24
CA GLU A 59 -11.77 18.13 12.82
C GLU A 59 -11.96 16.83 12.01
N ILE A 60 -11.25 15.76 12.36
CA ILE A 60 -11.42 14.43 11.75
C ILE A 60 -12.64 13.76 12.38
N ARG A 61 -13.78 13.81 11.68
CA ARG A 61 -15.09 13.38 12.22
C ARG A 61 -15.37 11.90 11.95
N GLY A 62 -15.87 11.21 12.97
CA GLY A 62 -16.44 9.86 12.85
C GLY A 62 -15.44 8.71 12.71
N MET A 63 -14.15 8.94 12.96
CA MET A 63 -13.09 7.93 12.81
C MET A 63 -12.17 7.81 14.04
N TYR A 64 -12.68 8.16 15.23
CA TYR A 64 -11.86 8.15 16.45
C TYR A 64 -11.36 6.74 16.80
N PHE A 65 -12.19 5.72 16.67
CA PHE A 65 -11.79 4.35 17.01
C PHE A 65 -10.75 3.81 16.03
N GLU A 66 -10.90 4.11 14.74
CA GLU A 66 -10.05 3.58 13.69
C GLU A 66 -8.66 4.20 13.72
N TYR A 67 -8.58 5.51 13.98
CA TYR A 67 -7.33 6.20 14.28
C TYR A 67 -6.68 5.67 15.54
N TRP A 68 -7.47 5.48 16.61
CA TRP A 68 -6.97 4.95 17.87
C TRP A 68 -6.33 3.58 17.68
N LEU A 69 -7.03 2.65 17.03
CA LEU A 69 -6.55 1.28 16.83
C LEU A 69 -5.25 1.24 16.03
N VAL A 70 -5.14 2.02 14.94
CA VAL A 70 -3.92 2.04 14.12
C VAL A 70 -2.76 2.68 14.86
N LEU A 71 -2.96 3.83 15.51
CA LEU A 71 -1.91 4.52 16.26
C LEU A 71 -1.45 3.71 17.47
N PHE A 72 -2.38 3.11 18.21
CA PHE A 72 -2.10 2.17 19.29
C PHE A 72 -1.22 1.02 18.80
N SER A 73 -1.64 0.34 17.73
CA SER A 73 -0.89 -0.80 17.16
C SER A 73 0.51 -0.38 16.72
N THR A 74 0.64 0.81 16.12
CA THR A 74 1.91 1.37 15.66
C THR A 74 2.85 1.74 16.81
N TRP A 75 2.31 2.33 17.88
CA TRP A 75 3.09 2.63 19.09
C TRP A 75 3.52 1.38 19.82
N PHE A 76 2.65 0.38 19.90
CA PHE A 76 3.04 -0.91 20.46
C PHE A 76 4.17 -1.58 19.65
N GLY A 77 4.07 -1.60 18.32
CA GLY A 77 5.16 -2.10 17.48
C GLY A 77 6.46 -1.29 17.61
N SER A 78 6.34 0.03 17.75
CA SER A 78 7.49 0.90 18.05
C SER A 78 8.11 0.61 19.42
N ASN A 79 7.30 0.26 20.42
CA ASN A 79 7.79 -0.14 21.74
C ASN A 79 8.57 -1.45 21.68
N MET A 80 8.09 -2.43 20.92
CA MET A 80 8.81 -3.70 20.76
C MET A 80 10.18 -3.47 20.12
N LEU A 81 10.24 -2.62 19.09
CA LEU A 81 11.51 -2.23 18.49
C LEU A 81 12.42 -1.49 19.48
N GLY A 82 11.87 -0.57 20.28
CA GLY A 82 12.63 0.12 21.31
C GLY A 82 13.18 -0.82 22.38
N LEU A 83 12.40 -1.80 22.86
CA LEU A 83 12.88 -2.82 23.80
C LEU A 83 14.01 -3.69 23.20
N VAL A 84 13.90 -4.08 21.92
CA VAL A 84 14.97 -4.80 21.21
C VAL A 84 16.27 -3.99 21.21
N ILE A 85 16.19 -2.69 20.94
CA ILE A 85 17.34 -1.78 21.00
C ILE A 85 17.87 -1.66 22.44
N SER A 86 16.97 -1.51 23.42
CA SER A 86 17.31 -1.35 24.84
C SER A 86 18.09 -2.55 25.40
N ASP A 87 17.71 -3.78 25.03
CA ASP A 87 18.43 -4.98 25.45
C ASP A 87 19.80 -5.11 24.73
N SER A 88 19.86 -4.71 23.47
CA SER A 88 21.00 -4.97 22.58
C SER A 88 22.19 -4.03 22.81
N PHE A 89 21.97 -2.74 23.11
CA PHE A 89 23.05 -1.76 23.22
C PHE A 89 23.51 -1.51 24.66
N LYS A 90 24.79 -1.17 24.84
CA LYS A 90 25.41 -1.03 26.17
C LYS A 90 25.26 0.36 26.82
N ALA A 91 25.00 1.41 26.03
CA ALA A 91 24.94 2.80 26.50
C ALA A 91 23.71 3.54 25.97
N VAL A 92 23.10 4.38 26.82
CA VAL A 92 21.93 5.21 26.47
C VAL A 92 22.27 6.22 25.35
N VAL A 93 23.49 6.75 25.35
CA VAL A 93 23.95 7.68 24.30
C VAL A 93 23.90 7.04 22.91
N THR A 94 24.32 5.77 22.79
CA THR A 94 24.27 5.02 21.53
C THR A 94 22.84 4.87 21.02
N ILE A 95 21.90 4.64 21.93
CA ILE A 95 20.48 4.54 21.60
C ILE A 95 19.99 5.85 21.00
N TYR A 96 20.26 7.00 21.63
CA TYR A 96 19.81 8.30 21.10
C TYR A 96 20.37 8.63 19.72
N ILE A 97 21.62 8.24 19.43
CA ILE A 97 22.18 8.40 18.09
C ILE A 97 21.44 7.49 17.10
N LEU A 98 21.17 6.24 17.49
CA LEU A 98 20.58 5.23 16.62
C LEU A 98 19.10 5.49 16.28
N ILE A 99 18.33 6.11 17.18
CA ILE A 99 16.90 6.38 16.96
C ILE A 99 16.65 7.19 15.67
N PRO A 100 17.25 8.38 15.46
CA PRO A 100 17.11 9.11 14.20
C PRO A 100 17.57 8.31 12.97
N PHE A 101 18.69 7.59 13.07
CA PHE A 101 19.20 6.75 11.98
C PHE A 101 18.27 5.60 11.59
N LEU A 102 17.42 5.12 12.52
CA LEU A 102 16.36 4.16 12.18
C LEU A 102 15.12 4.85 11.62
N VAL A 103 14.69 5.96 12.23
CA VAL A 103 13.40 6.58 11.93
C VAL A 103 13.43 7.34 10.60
N ILE A 104 14.49 8.09 10.30
CA ILE A 104 14.55 8.91 9.08
C ILE A 104 14.49 8.04 7.82
N PRO A 105 15.30 6.97 7.66
CA PRO A 105 15.20 6.10 6.49
C PRO A 105 13.85 5.42 6.39
N GLN A 106 13.24 5.01 7.51
CA GLN A 106 11.89 4.43 7.49
C GLN A 106 10.85 5.40 6.92
N ILE A 107 10.93 6.68 7.26
CA ILE A 107 10.02 7.70 6.73
C ILE A 107 10.26 7.91 5.22
N ILE A 108 11.52 8.03 4.79
CA ILE A 108 11.86 8.25 3.37
C ILE A 108 11.47 7.02 2.52
N LEU A 109 11.78 5.82 2.99
CA LEU A 109 11.53 4.54 2.31
C LEU A 109 10.09 4.01 2.50
N SER A 110 9.23 4.76 3.19
CA SER A 110 7.82 4.39 3.38
C SER A 110 6.96 4.57 2.12
N GLY A 111 7.47 5.15 1.04
CA GLY A 111 6.66 5.46 -0.14
C GLY A 111 5.80 6.71 -0.01
N ILE A 112 5.73 7.32 1.19
CA ILE A 112 4.90 8.49 1.49
C ILE A 112 5.57 9.78 0.99
N ILE A 113 6.83 9.99 1.35
CA ILE A 113 7.61 11.18 0.92
C ILE A 113 8.17 10.97 -0.48
N VAL A 114 8.79 9.81 -0.71
CA VAL A 114 9.39 9.45 -1.99
C VAL A 114 8.66 8.23 -2.54
N LYS A 115 7.95 8.40 -3.65
CA LYS A 115 7.23 7.31 -4.31
C LYS A 115 8.19 6.19 -4.69
N TYR A 116 7.76 4.95 -4.50
CA TYR A 116 8.59 3.76 -4.78
C TYR A 116 9.12 3.71 -6.21
N GLU A 117 8.33 4.13 -7.18
CA GLU A 117 8.71 4.15 -8.60
C GLU A 117 9.83 5.14 -8.94
N LYS A 118 10.06 6.16 -8.10
CA LYS A 118 11.14 7.14 -8.27
C LYS A 118 12.46 6.68 -7.65
N LEU A 119 12.47 5.52 -6.99
CA LEU A 119 13.67 4.90 -6.45
C LEU A 119 14.33 4.01 -7.50
N ASN A 120 15.59 3.66 -7.28
CA ASN A 120 16.37 2.87 -8.23
C ASN A 120 15.60 1.58 -8.64
N PRO A 121 15.37 1.35 -9.95
CA PRO A 121 14.66 0.17 -10.45
C PRO A 121 15.26 -1.18 -10.03
N SER A 122 16.53 -1.22 -9.61
CA SER A 122 17.16 -2.44 -9.09
C SER A 122 16.64 -2.87 -7.72
N ILE A 123 16.13 -1.92 -6.92
CA ILE A 123 15.62 -2.16 -5.56
C ILE A 123 14.12 -1.91 -5.45
N SER A 124 13.49 -1.35 -6.48
CA SER A 124 12.09 -0.94 -6.46
C SER A 124 11.35 -1.37 -7.72
N SER A 125 10.03 -1.50 -7.61
CA SER A 125 9.16 -1.84 -8.73
C SER A 125 8.08 -0.77 -8.89
N PRO A 126 7.74 -0.40 -10.13
CA PRO A 126 6.58 0.44 -10.38
C PRO A 126 5.24 -0.25 -10.09
N SER A 127 5.20 -1.59 -10.05
CA SER A 127 3.94 -2.34 -9.92
C SER A 127 3.56 -2.64 -8.46
N ASN A 128 4.55 -2.89 -7.58
CA ASN A 128 4.31 -3.39 -6.24
C ASN A 128 5.23 -2.73 -5.22
N ILE A 129 4.79 -2.70 -3.96
CA ILE A 129 5.62 -2.24 -2.84
C ILE A 129 6.91 -3.10 -2.78
N PRO A 130 8.10 -2.47 -2.63
CA PRO A 130 9.36 -3.18 -2.47
C PRO A 130 9.45 -3.96 -1.15
N ILE A 131 10.27 -5.01 -1.11
CA ILE A 131 10.39 -5.91 0.06
C ILE A 131 10.80 -5.15 1.33
N TYR A 132 11.75 -4.22 1.23
CA TYR A 132 12.15 -3.39 2.38
C TYR A 132 10.98 -2.52 2.87
N GLY A 133 10.12 -2.08 1.95
CA GLY A 133 8.94 -1.30 2.25
C GLY A 133 8.00 -2.07 3.17
N GLU A 134 7.84 -3.38 2.95
CA GLU A 134 6.95 -4.27 3.71
C GLU A 134 7.32 -4.42 5.20
N VAL A 135 8.58 -4.16 5.56
CA VAL A 135 9.06 -4.22 6.95
C VAL A 135 8.71 -2.94 7.74
N ILE A 136 8.46 -1.83 7.05
CA ILE A 136 8.24 -0.52 7.68
C ILE A 136 6.83 -0.44 8.27
N ILE A 137 6.71 -0.51 9.59
CA ILE A 137 5.42 -0.43 10.32
C ILE A 137 4.65 0.85 9.99
N ALA A 138 5.35 1.99 9.94
CA ALA A 138 4.73 3.30 9.67
C ALA A 138 4.00 3.35 8.31
N ARG A 139 4.49 2.58 7.32
CA ARG A 139 3.89 2.51 5.97
C ARG A 139 2.60 1.72 5.97
N TRP A 140 2.53 0.60 6.70
CA TRP A 140 1.26 -0.14 6.93
C TRP A 140 0.23 0.77 7.61
N ALA A 141 0.64 1.47 8.66
CA ALA A 141 -0.22 2.34 9.44
C ALA A 141 -0.79 3.50 8.62
N TYR A 142 0.06 4.16 7.84
CA TYR A 142 -0.34 5.26 6.99
C TYR A 142 -1.30 4.82 5.89
N GLU A 143 -0.98 3.73 5.16
CA GLU A 143 -1.86 3.21 4.12
C GLU A 143 -3.22 2.78 4.70
N ALA A 144 -3.24 2.19 5.90
CA ALA A 144 -4.49 1.80 6.56
C ALA A 144 -5.40 3.02 6.78
N LEU A 145 -4.87 4.10 7.33
CA LEU A 145 -5.64 5.32 7.62
C LEU A 145 -6.00 6.08 6.35
N ALA A 146 -5.08 6.23 5.40
CA ALA A 146 -5.33 6.96 4.16
C ALA A 146 -6.46 6.29 3.33
N VAL A 147 -6.38 4.96 3.16
CA VAL A 147 -7.40 4.20 2.43
C VAL A 147 -8.73 4.23 3.16
N TYR A 148 -8.73 4.00 4.48
CA TYR A 148 -9.97 3.99 5.27
C TYR A 148 -10.63 5.37 5.30
N GLN A 149 -9.86 6.42 5.54
CA GLN A 149 -10.37 7.78 5.61
C GLN A 149 -10.97 8.23 4.27
N TYR A 150 -10.33 7.88 3.15
CA TYR A 150 -10.87 8.20 1.83
C TYR A 150 -12.14 7.40 1.52
N LYS A 151 -12.13 6.08 1.75
CA LYS A 151 -13.20 5.19 1.29
C LYS A 151 -14.42 5.19 2.21
N GLU A 152 -14.22 5.27 3.52
CA GLU A 152 -15.26 5.00 4.51
C GLU A 152 -15.82 6.28 5.16
N ASN A 153 -15.37 7.47 4.75
CA ASN A 153 -15.96 8.71 5.25
C ASN A 153 -17.41 8.87 4.77
N ARG A 154 -18.21 9.63 5.54
CA ARG A 154 -19.65 9.77 5.31
C ARG A 154 -20.00 10.43 3.98
N TYR A 155 -19.09 11.20 3.39
CA TYR A 155 -19.29 11.85 2.11
C TYR A 155 -18.97 10.92 0.93
N GLU A 156 -17.79 10.30 0.89
CA GLU A 156 -17.32 9.47 -0.24
C GLU A 156 -17.95 8.07 -0.27
N LYS A 157 -18.24 7.47 0.89
CA LYS A 157 -18.69 6.08 0.98
C LYS A 157 -19.90 5.73 0.08
N PRO A 158 -20.95 6.57 -0.02
CA PRO A 158 -22.07 6.32 -0.94
C PRO A 158 -21.70 6.40 -2.42
N PHE A 159 -20.65 7.16 -2.77
CA PHE A 159 -20.24 7.41 -4.15
C PHE A 159 -19.10 6.52 -4.63
N TYR A 160 -18.35 5.92 -3.71
CA TYR A 160 -17.13 5.15 -3.99
C TYR A 160 -17.30 4.11 -5.10
N ILE A 161 -18.39 3.33 -5.10
CA ILE A 161 -18.62 2.30 -6.12
C ILE A 161 -18.82 2.88 -7.53
N TYR A 162 -19.40 4.07 -7.62
CA TYR A 162 -19.63 4.75 -8.90
C TYR A 162 -18.33 5.38 -9.39
N ASP A 163 -17.60 6.04 -8.49
CA ASP A 163 -16.30 6.62 -8.80
C ASP A 163 -15.28 5.56 -9.21
N GLU A 164 -15.30 4.38 -8.58
CA GLU A 164 -14.51 3.21 -8.96
C GLU A 164 -14.83 2.78 -10.40
N ALA A 165 -16.10 2.57 -10.73
CA ALA A 165 -16.52 2.15 -12.06
C ALA A 165 -16.20 3.21 -13.14
N MET A 166 -16.37 4.49 -12.82
CA MET A 166 -16.03 5.61 -13.70
C MET A 166 -14.52 5.66 -13.94
N SER A 167 -13.71 5.60 -12.88
CA SER A 167 -12.25 5.63 -12.94
C SER A 167 -11.68 4.48 -13.76
N ILE A 168 -12.12 3.24 -13.50
CA ILE A 168 -11.69 2.06 -14.27
C ILE A 168 -12.03 2.23 -15.75
N SER A 169 -13.25 2.71 -16.06
CA SER A 169 -13.71 2.90 -17.43
C SER A 169 -12.92 3.99 -18.15
N ASP A 170 -12.64 5.10 -17.48
CA ASP A 170 -11.82 6.19 -18.03
C ASP A 170 -10.38 5.75 -18.25
N PHE A 171 -9.79 5.00 -17.30
CA PHE A 171 -8.46 4.47 -17.48
C PHE A 171 -8.37 3.57 -18.72
N LYS A 172 -9.32 2.64 -18.83
CA LYS A 172 -9.37 1.68 -19.93
C LYS A 172 -9.57 2.39 -21.27
N ARG A 173 -10.49 3.35 -21.34
CA ARG A 173 -10.83 4.06 -22.57
C ARG A 173 -9.75 5.03 -23.04
N ASN A 174 -9.18 5.82 -22.12
CA ASN A 174 -8.36 6.97 -22.48
C ASN A 174 -6.86 6.63 -22.52
N TYR A 175 -6.41 5.63 -21.75
CA TYR A 175 -4.99 5.27 -21.66
C TYR A 175 -4.71 3.87 -22.18
N TRP A 176 -5.38 2.84 -21.63
CA TRP A 176 -5.08 1.45 -21.97
C TRP A 176 -5.38 1.13 -23.44
N LEU A 177 -6.60 1.41 -23.91
CA LEU A 177 -7.00 1.18 -25.30
C LEU A 177 -6.11 1.95 -26.28
N LYS A 178 -5.83 3.23 -25.98
CA LYS A 178 -4.95 4.06 -26.80
C LYS A 178 -3.54 3.47 -26.89
N SER A 179 -3.00 2.95 -25.79
CA SER A 179 -1.68 2.31 -25.77
C SER A 179 -1.66 1.04 -26.62
N LEU A 180 -2.67 0.17 -26.51
CA LEU A 180 -2.77 -1.04 -27.34
C LEU A 180 -2.97 -0.71 -28.82
N GLN A 181 -3.81 0.27 -29.15
CA GLN A 181 -3.98 0.73 -30.54
C GLN A 181 -2.67 1.23 -31.13
N ASN A 182 -1.90 2.04 -30.39
CA ASN A 182 -0.58 2.48 -30.83
C ASN A 182 0.39 1.31 -31.07
N LYS A 183 0.32 0.24 -30.26
CA LYS A 183 1.14 -0.97 -30.43
C LYS A 183 0.69 -1.78 -31.65
N ILE A 184 -0.61 -1.85 -31.92
CA ILE A 184 -1.15 -2.47 -33.13
C ILE A 184 -0.70 -1.69 -34.37
N ASP A 185 -0.84 -0.37 -34.38
CA ASP A 185 -0.37 0.50 -35.48
C ASP A 185 1.14 0.39 -35.70
N PHE A 186 1.90 0.19 -34.63
CA PHE A 186 3.33 -0.11 -34.73
C PHE A 186 3.57 -1.46 -35.40
N CYS A 187 2.84 -2.52 -35.02
CA CYS A 187 2.95 -3.84 -35.63
C CYS A 187 2.56 -3.81 -37.12
N ILE A 188 1.45 -3.15 -37.47
CA ILE A 188 1.00 -3.02 -38.87
C ILE A 188 2.08 -2.33 -39.73
N ARG A 189 2.66 -1.22 -39.24
CA ARG A 189 3.68 -0.45 -39.99
C ARG A 189 5.02 -1.18 -40.14
N ASN A 190 5.36 -2.09 -39.22
CA ASN A 190 6.66 -2.75 -39.18
C ASN A 190 6.55 -4.27 -39.42
N TYR A 191 5.43 -4.72 -40.01
CA TYR A 191 5.15 -6.14 -40.22
C TYR A 191 6.26 -6.85 -41.02
N ASP A 192 6.74 -6.24 -42.10
CA ASP A 192 7.81 -6.79 -42.94
C ASP A 192 9.21 -6.25 -42.58
N ASN A 193 9.32 -5.45 -41.52
CA ASN A 193 10.57 -4.77 -41.18
C ASN A 193 11.47 -5.63 -40.28
N LYS A 194 12.47 -6.27 -40.89
CA LYS A 194 13.43 -7.15 -40.19
C LYS A 194 14.28 -6.43 -39.14
N ASP A 195 14.54 -5.14 -39.31
CA ASP A 195 15.40 -4.36 -38.43
C ASP A 195 14.76 -4.13 -37.05
N LYS A 196 13.43 -4.23 -36.94
CA LYS A 196 12.67 -4.04 -35.69
C LYS A 196 12.04 -5.32 -35.16
N SER A 197 12.58 -6.47 -35.52
CA SER A 197 12.06 -7.78 -35.13
C SER A 197 11.95 -7.96 -33.61
N ILE A 198 12.87 -7.37 -32.83
CA ILE A 198 12.88 -7.43 -31.37
C ILE A 198 11.74 -6.59 -30.79
N GLU A 199 11.61 -5.32 -31.19
CA GLU A 199 10.54 -4.44 -30.73
C GLU A 199 9.16 -4.94 -31.18
N PHE A 200 9.07 -5.52 -32.37
CA PHE A 200 7.85 -6.16 -32.89
C PHE A 200 7.42 -7.33 -32.00
N SER A 201 8.36 -8.22 -31.68
CA SER A 201 8.08 -9.36 -30.79
C SER A 201 7.67 -8.90 -29.38
N SER A 202 8.33 -7.86 -28.86
CA SER A 202 7.97 -7.25 -27.57
C SER A 202 6.56 -6.64 -27.59
N ALA A 203 6.20 -5.94 -28.67
CA ALA A 203 4.87 -5.36 -28.84
C ALA A 203 3.78 -6.44 -28.89
N LEU A 204 4.00 -7.54 -29.61
CA LEU A 204 3.06 -8.67 -29.64
C LEU A 204 2.90 -9.33 -28.27
N ASN A 205 4.01 -9.55 -27.55
CA ASN A 205 3.96 -10.08 -26.18
C ASN A 205 3.14 -9.18 -25.25
N LEU A 206 3.30 -7.86 -25.34
CA LEU A 206 2.49 -6.91 -24.58
C LEU A 206 1.01 -7.00 -24.94
N LEU A 207 0.68 -7.00 -26.24
CA LEU A 207 -0.71 -7.14 -26.71
C LEU A 207 -1.35 -8.42 -26.18
N GLN A 208 -0.64 -9.54 -26.28
CA GLN A 208 -1.11 -10.83 -25.77
C GLN A 208 -1.34 -10.79 -24.26
N ASN A 209 -0.35 -10.31 -23.49
CA ASN A 209 -0.44 -10.23 -22.03
C ASN A 209 -1.64 -9.39 -21.58
N GLU A 210 -1.82 -8.21 -22.18
CA GLU A 210 -2.90 -7.28 -21.80
C GLU A 210 -4.28 -7.79 -22.22
N ILE A 211 -4.41 -8.42 -23.39
CA ILE A 211 -5.67 -9.03 -23.83
C ILE A 211 -6.04 -10.21 -22.93
N VAL A 212 -5.08 -11.09 -22.61
CA VAL A 212 -5.31 -12.21 -21.69
C VAL A 212 -5.68 -11.71 -20.29
N LYS A 213 -5.01 -10.66 -19.80
CA LYS A 213 -5.33 -10.03 -18.52
C LYS A 213 -6.75 -9.45 -18.51
N GLU A 214 -7.15 -8.76 -19.58
CA GLU A 214 -8.51 -8.26 -19.75
C GLU A 214 -9.54 -9.39 -19.82
N MET A 215 -9.21 -10.54 -20.41
CA MET A 215 -10.14 -11.69 -20.47
C MET A 215 -10.31 -12.41 -19.13
N THR A 216 -9.24 -12.49 -18.33
CA THR A 216 -9.17 -13.35 -17.14
C THR A 216 -9.44 -12.63 -15.83
N SER A 217 -9.28 -11.29 -15.78
CA SER A 217 -9.48 -10.53 -14.55
C SER A 217 -10.94 -10.58 -14.09
N PRO A 218 -11.23 -10.84 -12.79
CA PRO A 218 -12.60 -10.99 -12.30
C PRO A 218 -13.51 -9.77 -12.53
N ARG A 219 -12.93 -8.57 -12.61
CA ARG A 219 -13.61 -7.27 -12.70
C ARG A 219 -13.51 -6.60 -14.07
N SER A 220 -13.02 -7.29 -15.09
CA SER A 220 -12.91 -6.77 -16.44
C SER A 220 -14.20 -6.91 -17.25
N SER A 221 -14.14 -6.57 -18.54
CA SER A 221 -15.25 -6.70 -19.48
C SER A 221 -15.73 -8.14 -19.72
N LYS A 222 -14.90 -9.15 -19.39
CA LYS A 222 -15.14 -10.59 -19.66
C LYS A 222 -15.42 -10.91 -21.13
N LEU A 223 -15.15 -9.97 -22.05
CA LEU A 223 -15.22 -10.21 -23.48
C LEU A 223 -14.10 -11.17 -23.86
N VAL A 224 -14.41 -12.19 -24.66
CA VAL A 224 -13.47 -13.24 -25.03
C VAL A 224 -12.94 -12.96 -26.43
N PHE A 225 -11.62 -12.94 -26.57
CA PHE A 225 -10.95 -12.94 -27.86
C PHE A 225 -10.39 -14.34 -28.15
N SER A 226 -11.03 -15.12 -29.02
CA SER A 226 -10.71 -16.55 -29.20
C SER A 226 -9.32 -16.83 -29.76
N LYS A 227 -8.72 -15.89 -30.52
CA LYS A 227 -7.43 -16.07 -31.21
C LYS A 227 -6.23 -15.54 -30.42
N TYR A 228 -6.37 -15.32 -29.11
CA TYR A 228 -5.32 -14.74 -28.27
C TYR A 228 -3.98 -15.51 -28.27
N THR A 229 -4.00 -16.82 -28.51
CA THR A 229 -2.78 -17.66 -28.60
C THR A 229 -1.98 -17.43 -29.88
N GLN A 230 -2.62 -16.90 -30.93
CA GLN A 230 -2.01 -16.60 -32.22
C GLN A 230 -1.32 -15.23 -32.23
N ILE A 231 -1.38 -14.47 -31.13
CA ILE A 231 -0.68 -13.20 -30.96
C ILE A 231 0.78 -13.49 -30.62
N ASN A 232 1.52 -13.98 -31.62
CA ASN A 232 2.94 -14.30 -31.51
C ASN A 232 3.63 -14.05 -32.86
N PRO A 233 4.96 -13.90 -32.91
CA PRO A 233 5.67 -13.56 -34.15
C PRO A 233 5.52 -14.58 -35.30
N SER A 234 5.14 -15.83 -35.02
CA SER A 234 5.03 -16.91 -36.01
C SER A 234 3.65 -16.99 -36.66
N ASP A 235 2.58 -16.69 -35.91
CA ASP A 235 1.20 -16.88 -36.34
C ASP A 235 0.47 -15.55 -36.63
N ILE A 236 1.08 -14.41 -36.33
CA ILE A 236 0.45 -13.09 -36.52
C ILE A 236 0.25 -12.79 -38.01
N SER A 237 -0.93 -12.27 -38.37
CA SER A 237 -1.24 -11.76 -39.70
C SER A 237 -1.82 -10.34 -39.64
N LEU A 238 -1.79 -9.62 -40.76
CA LEU A 238 -2.42 -8.29 -40.85
C LEU A 238 -3.94 -8.38 -40.57
N GLU A 239 -4.59 -9.43 -41.05
CA GLU A 239 -6.01 -9.72 -40.75
C GLU A 239 -6.24 -9.91 -39.25
N LEU A 240 -5.36 -10.64 -38.56
CA LEU A 240 -5.47 -10.84 -37.11
C LEU A 240 -5.28 -9.53 -36.34
N LEU A 241 -4.40 -8.62 -36.78
CA LEU A 241 -4.24 -7.29 -36.19
C LEU A 241 -5.51 -6.44 -36.36
N GLU A 242 -6.19 -6.54 -37.50
CA GLU A 242 -7.50 -5.91 -37.72
C GLU A 242 -8.60 -6.50 -36.82
N GLU A 243 -8.63 -7.82 -36.65
CA GLU A 243 -9.55 -8.50 -35.72
C GLU A 243 -9.31 -8.07 -34.27
N ILE A 244 -8.06 -7.91 -33.85
CA ILE A 244 -7.73 -7.39 -32.52
C ILE A 244 -8.28 -5.96 -32.37
N ASN A 245 -8.12 -5.09 -33.37
CA ASN A 245 -8.70 -3.75 -33.35
C ASN A 245 -10.23 -3.76 -33.21
N GLN A 246 -10.92 -4.66 -33.92
CA GLN A 246 -12.37 -4.85 -33.78
C GLN A 246 -12.76 -5.32 -32.38
N TYR A 247 -11.99 -6.23 -31.78
CA TYR A 247 -12.19 -6.66 -30.40
C TYR A 247 -12.01 -5.48 -29.42
N LEU A 248 -10.94 -4.69 -29.56
CA LEU A 248 -10.70 -3.51 -28.72
C LEU A 248 -11.82 -2.47 -28.85
N GLU A 249 -12.45 -2.36 -30.01
CA GLU A 249 -13.64 -1.52 -30.21
C GLU A 249 -14.87 -2.02 -29.44
N GLN A 250 -15.06 -3.34 -29.34
CA GLN A 250 -16.11 -3.92 -28.49
C GLN A 250 -15.84 -3.64 -27.02
N VAL A 251 -14.58 -3.79 -26.58
CA VAL A 251 -14.14 -3.44 -25.22
C VAL A 251 -14.37 -1.95 -24.94
N ARG A 252 -14.08 -1.07 -25.90
CA ARG A 252 -14.38 0.37 -25.80
C ARG A 252 -15.86 0.62 -25.53
N LYS A 253 -16.74 0.02 -26.33
CA LYS A 253 -18.20 0.17 -26.18
C LYS A 253 -18.68 -0.32 -24.82
N TYR A 254 -18.10 -1.40 -24.29
CA TYR A 254 -18.41 -1.88 -22.94
C TYR A 254 -18.07 -0.81 -21.88
N TYR A 255 -16.83 -0.30 -21.87
CA TYR A 255 -16.41 0.69 -20.88
C TYR A 255 -17.14 2.04 -21.02
N VAL A 256 -17.53 2.44 -22.24
CA VAL A 256 -18.42 3.61 -22.44
C VAL A 256 -19.77 3.40 -21.77
N LYS A 257 -20.39 2.21 -21.93
CA LYS A 257 -21.67 1.90 -21.29
C LYS A 257 -21.55 1.84 -19.77
N LEU A 258 -20.48 1.22 -19.25
CA LEU A 258 -20.20 1.13 -17.82
C LEU A 258 -20.05 2.52 -17.20
N TYR A 259 -19.25 3.39 -17.82
CA TYR A 259 -19.07 4.78 -17.40
C TYR A 259 -20.40 5.53 -17.36
N ASN A 260 -21.16 5.52 -18.46
CA ASN A 260 -22.40 6.26 -18.57
C ASN A 260 -23.44 5.80 -17.54
N LYS A 261 -23.51 4.49 -17.28
CA LYS A 261 -24.38 3.92 -16.25
C LYS A 261 -23.96 4.41 -14.86
N ALA A 262 -22.69 4.27 -14.50
CA ALA A 262 -22.18 4.69 -13.19
C ALA A 262 -22.36 6.20 -12.96
N ASN A 263 -22.05 7.02 -13.97
CA ASN A 263 -22.24 8.47 -13.91
C ASN A 263 -23.73 8.82 -13.73
N SER A 264 -24.63 8.19 -14.49
CA SER A 264 -26.07 8.44 -14.35
C SER A 264 -26.61 8.05 -12.98
N GLU A 265 -26.21 6.89 -12.43
CA GLU A 265 -26.62 6.46 -11.09
C GLU A 265 -26.08 7.41 -9.99
N LYS A 266 -24.83 7.87 -10.13
CA LYS A 266 -24.24 8.87 -9.23
C LYS A 266 -24.99 10.20 -9.30
N ASP A 267 -25.25 10.71 -10.50
CA ASP A 267 -25.97 11.97 -10.71
C ASP A 267 -27.40 11.91 -10.16
N GLN A 268 -28.08 10.76 -10.31
CA GLN A 268 -29.40 10.53 -9.70
C GLN A 268 -29.34 10.56 -8.17
N LEU A 269 -28.32 9.96 -7.57
CA LEU A 269 -28.14 9.99 -6.11
C LEU A 269 -27.92 11.42 -5.62
N ILE A 270 -27.04 12.18 -6.28
CA ILE A 270 -26.76 13.58 -5.94
C ILE A 270 -28.02 14.43 -6.10
N SER A 271 -28.76 14.26 -7.20
CA SER A 271 -29.98 15.02 -7.49
C SER A 271 -31.08 14.77 -6.47
N LYS A 272 -31.22 13.53 -6.00
CA LYS A 272 -32.17 13.16 -4.92
C LYS A 272 -31.84 13.86 -3.61
N VAL A 273 -30.56 13.92 -3.24
CA VAL A 273 -30.12 14.57 -1.99
C VAL A 273 -30.24 16.10 -2.08
N GLN A 274 -30.03 16.68 -3.27
CA GLN A 274 -30.09 18.13 -3.50
C GLN A 274 -31.46 18.65 -3.98
N ALA A 275 -32.52 17.85 -3.88
CA ALA A 275 -33.84 18.20 -4.42
C ALA A 275 -34.49 19.42 -3.72
N THR A 276 -34.16 19.67 -2.45
CA THR A 276 -34.62 20.84 -1.69
C THR A 276 -33.45 21.78 -1.38
N PRO A 277 -33.71 23.08 -1.13
CA PRO A 277 -32.69 24.02 -0.67
C PRO A 277 -31.94 23.54 0.58
N GLU A 278 -32.67 22.97 1.54
CA GLU A 278 -32.12 22.43 2.79
C GLU A 278 -31.23 21.20 2.52
N GLY A 279 -31.65 20.32 1.62
CA GLY A 279 -30.87 19.13 1.23
C GLY A 279 -29.57 19.50 0.53
N LYS A 280 -29.61 20.54 -0.32
CA LYS A 280 -28.42 21.09 -0.97
C LYS A 280 -27.42 21.66 0.05
N GLU A 281 -27.89 22.43 1.02
CA GLU A 281 -27.04 22.98 2.08
C GLU A 281 -26.43 21.86 2.95
N ALA A 282 -27.25 20.89 3.37
CA ALA A 282 -26.77 19.73 4.12
C ALA A 282 -25.72 18.91 3.36
N PHE A 283 -25.87 18.76 2.03
CA PHE A 283 -24.88 18.08 1.20
C PHE A 283 -23.54 18.84 1.12
N LEU A 284 -23.59 20.17 0.99
CA LEU A 284 -22.39 21.01 1.01
C LEU A 284 -21.69 20.93 2.37
N GLU A 285 -22.44 20.91 3.46
CA GLU A 285 -21.88 20.75 4.81
C GLU A 285 -21.26 19.36 4.99
N LEU A 286 -21.91 18.31 4.51
CA LEU A 286 -21.39 16.95 4.50
C LEU A 286 -20.05 16.89 3.76
N LYS A 287 -19.96 17.50 2.56
CA LYS A 287 -18.71 17.59 1.82
C LYS A 287 -17.65 18.36 2.62
N ARG A 288 -17.98 19.54 3.15
CA ARG A 288 -17.04 20.36 3.93
C ARG A 288 -16.46 19.63 5.14
N ASN A 289 -17.28 18.82 5.81
CA ASN A 289 -16.95 18.16 7.06
C ASN A 289 -16.20 16.82 6.89
N TYR A 290 -16.29 16.17 5.72
CA TYR A 290 -15.78 14.80 5.53
C TYR A 290 -14.89 14.62 4.29
N HIS A 291 -14.88 15.57 3.36
CA HIS A 291 -14.00 15.53 2.18
C HIS A 291 -12.64 16.16 2.48
N ASN A 292 -11.56 15.48 2.09
CA ASN A 292 -10.20 16.01 2.20
C ASN A 292 -9.54 16.00 0.81
N GLU A 293 -9.32 17.19 0.27
CA GLU A 293 -8.80 17.35 -1.10
C GLU A 293 -7.37 16.84 -1.24
N SER A 294 -6.49 17.10 -0.27
CA SER A 294 -5.11 16.60 -0.29
C SER A 294 -5.05 15.09 -0.18
N LEU A 295 -5.89 14.48 0.67
CA LEU A 295 -5.98 13.02 0.77
C LEU A 295 -6.45 12.43 -0.56
N ASN A 296 -7.49 13.02 -1.16
CA ASN A 296 -8.00 12.63 -2.48
C ASN A 296 -6.88 12.68 -3.53
N GLU A 297 -6.10 13.76 -3.59
CA GLU A 297 -4.95 13.87 -4.49
C GLU A 297 -3.90 12.77 -4.27
N PHE A 298 -3.56 12.46 -3.01
CA PHE A 298 -2.57 11.43 -2.69
C PHE A 298 -3.02 10.02 -3.09
N VAL A 299 -4.22 9.62 -2.69
CA VAL A 299 -4.72 8.25 -2.94
C VAL A 299 -5.16 8.04 -4.39
N ARG A 300 -5.47 9.12 -5.12
CA ARG A 300 -5.76 9.08 -6.56
C ARG A 300 -4.54 9.31 -7.45
N ASN A 301 -3.42 9.72 -6.86
CA ASN A 301 -2.21 10.07 -7.58
C ASN A 301 -2.46 11.12 -8.68
N SER A 302 -3.32 12.11 -8.39
CA SER A 302 -3.83 13.06 -9.40
C SER A 302 -2.74 13.94 -9.99
N GLY A 303 -1.67 14.24 -9.23
CA GLY A 303 -0.54 15.06 -9.68
C GLY A 303 0.52 14.34 -10.52
N GLU A 304 0.41 13.03 -10.77
CA GLU A 304 1.37 12.31 -11.61
C GLU A 304 1.10 12.56 -13.10
N VAL A 305 2.16 12.89 -13.85
CA VAL A 305 2.05 13.18 -15.30
C VAL A 305 1.91 11.88 -16.08
N GLU A 306 2.70 10.88 -15.73
CA GLU A 306 2.63 9.55 -16.33
C GLU A 306 1.47 8.75 -15.74
N ARG A 307 0.37 8.67 -16.49
CA ARG A 307 -0.85 7.96 -16.06
C ARG A 307 -0.76 6.43 -16.24
N ILE A 308 0.10 5.99 -17.16
CA ILE A 308 0.31 4.60 -17.54
C ILE A 308 1.78 4.41 -17.93
N ILE A 309 2.38 3.31 -17.53
CA ILE A 309 3.75 2.95 -17.90
C ILE A 309 3.81 1.51 -18.41
N GLU A 310 4.79 1.23 -19.26
CA GLU A 310 5.11 -0.13 -19.71
C GLU A 310 6.26 -0.69 -18.88
N TYR A 311 6.05 -1.84 -18.24
CA TYR A 311 7.05 -2.48 -17.40
C TYR A 311 6.95 -4.01 -17.54
N ASN A 312 8.06 -4.67 -17.88
CA ASN A 312 8.14 -6.12 -18.09
C ASN A 312 7.05 -6.68 -19.03
N GLY A 313 6.77 -5.99 -20.14
CA GLY A 313 5.76 -6.42 -21.12
C GLY A 313 4.31 -6.32 -20.63
N GLN A 314 4.06 -5.48 -19.62
CA GLN A 314 2.73 -5.19 -19.07
C GLN A 314 2.51 -3.70 -18.93
N LEU A 315 1.24 -3.28 -19.00
CA LEU A 315 0.82 -1.91 -18.74
C LEU A 315 0.44 -1.76 -17.26
N ILE A 316 1.12 -0.85 -16.57
CA ILE A 316 0.87 -0.55 -15.15
C ILE A 316 0.12 0.77 -15.05
N GLN A 317 -1.08 0.72 -14.46
CA GLN A 317 -1.89 1.88 -14.14
C GLN A 317 -1.26 2.66 -12.98
N LYS A 318 -1.11 3.98 -13.15
CA LYS A 318 -0.58 4.89 -12.12
C LYS A 318 -1.62 5.83 -11.54
N VAL A 319 -2.69 6.07 -12.28
CA VAL A 319 -3.83 6.86 -11.81
C VAL A 319 -4.72 6.06 -10.92
N ASP A 320 -5.34 6.74 -9.96
CA ASP A 320 -6.45 6.22 -9.19
C ASP A 320 -6.16 4.85 -8.52
N PRO A 321 -5.01 4.66 -7.84
CA PRO A 321 -4.67 3.38 -7.22
C PRO A 321 -5.69 2.93 -6.17
N ILE A 322 -6.41 3.87 -5.57
CA ILE A 322 -7.51 3.63 -4.62
C ILE A 322 -8.72 2.91 -5.23
N PHE A 323 -8.85 2.87 -6.56
CA PHE A 323 -9.90 2.14 -7.28
C PHE A 323 -9.37 0.87 -7.96
N LEU A 324 -8.06 0.62 -7.88
CA LEU A 324 -7.42 -0.53 -8.51
C LEU A 324 -7.28 -1.68 -7.52
N TYR A 325 -7.82 -2.86 -7.85
CA TYR A 325 -7.57 -4.07 -7.07
C TYR A 325 -6.25 -4.73 -7.49
N PRO A 326 -5.49 -5.29 -6.53
CA PRO A 326 -4.26 -5.97 -6.87
C PRO A 326 -4.52 -7.29 -7.61
N ASP A 327 -3.64 -7.58 -8.57
CA ASP A 327 -3.58 -8.85 -9.30
C ASP A 327 -2.87 -9.97 -8.50
N SER A 328 -2.18 -9.62 -7.42
CA SER A 328 -1.41 -10.55 -6.61
C SER A 328 -2.31 -11.50 -5.81
N ARG A 329 -1.81 -12.72 -5.56
CA ARG A 329 -2.51 -13.73 -4.73
C ARG A 329 -2.27 -13.57 -3.22
N PHE A 330 -1.35 -12.68 -2.85
CA PHE A 330 -0.89 -12.46 -1.48
C PHE A 330 -0.95 -10.97 -1.12
N ILE A 331 -0.66 -10.66 0.14
CA ILE A 331 -0.80 -9.34 0.77
C ILE A 331 -0.09 -8.20 -0.01
N ARG A 332 0.99 -8.52 -0.73
CA ARG A 332 1.77 -7.54 -1.49
C ARG A 332 0.94 -6.92 -2.61
N SER A 333 0.78 -5.60 -2.60
CA SER A 333 0.03 -4.86 -3.62
C SER A 333 0.75 -3.56 -3.99
N HIS A 334 0.18 -2.80 -4.92
CA HIS A 334 0.50 -1.38 -5.06
C HIS A 334 0.06 -0.59 -3.81
N PHE A 335 0.66 0.58 -3.63
CA PHE A 335 0.36 1.47 -2.52
C PHE A 335 -1.02 2.12 -2.71
N TYR A 336 -1.79 2.23 -1.62
CA TYR A 336 -3.18 2.71 -1.58
C TYR A 336 -4.23 1.78 -2.20
N ALA A 337 -3.89 0.50 -2.43
CA ALA A 337 -4.90 -0.46 -2.85
C ALA A 337 -6.08 -0.49 -1.87
N PRO A 338 -7.34 -0.51 -2.34
CA PRO A 338 -8.52 -0.47 -1.46
C PRO A 338 -8.76 -1.79 -0.72
N ALA A 339 -8.20 -2.87 -1.23
CA ALA A 339 -8.24 -4.19 -0.63
C ALA A 339 -6.93 -4.94 -0.89
N LYS A 340 -6.62 -5.90 -0.01
CA LYS A 340 -5.51 -6.83 -0.17
C LYS A 340 -6.05 -8.24 -0.43
N SER A 341 -5.34 -8.99 -1.26
CA SER A 341 -5.68 -10.38 -1.57
C SER A 341 -5.02 -11.31 -0.56
N VAL A 342 -5.80 -12.16 0.09
CA VAL A 342 -5.32 -13.19 1.01
C VAL A 342 -6.00 -14.50 0.63
N PHE A 343 -5.22 -15.46 0.13
CA PHE A 343 -5.70 -16.76 -0.33
C PHE A 343 -6.84 -16.67 -1.38
N GLY A 344 -6.79 -15.67 -2.25
CA GLY A 344 -7.78 -15.45 -3.31
C GLY A 344 -9.03 -14.67 -2.88
N PHE A 345 -9.14 -14.30 -1.61
CA PHE A 345 -10.22 -13.43 -1.11
C PHE A 345 -9.71 -12.01 -0.88
N TYR A 346 -10.56 -11.01 -1.17
CA TYR A 346 -10.25 -9.60 -0.95
C TYR A 346 -10.72 -9.14 0.42
N PHE A 347 -9.80 -8.61 1.21
CA PHE A 347 -10.08 -8.03 2.53
C PHE A 347 -9.74 -6.54 2.53
N SER A 348 -10.44 -5.76 3.36
CA SER A 348 -10.15 -4.33 3.51
C SER A 348 -8.69 -4.11 3.89
N THR A 349 -8.02 -3.18 3.19
CA THR A 349 -6.63 -2.79 3.46
C THR A 349 -6.43 -2.36 4.91
N TYR A 350 -7.42 -1.69 5.51
CA TYR A 350 -7.37 -1.28 6.90
C TYR A 350 -7.07 -2.45 7.85
N TRP A 351 -7.86 -3.52 7.79
CA TRP A 351 -7.73 -4.66 8.70
C TRP A 351 -6.47 -5.47 8.45
N ILE A 352 -6.14 -5.72 7.18
CA ILE A 352 -4.92 -6.45 6.82
C ILE A 352 -3.68 -5.70 7.31
N ASN A 353 -3.63 -4.38 7.11
CA ASN A 353 -2.50 -3.58 7.55
C ASN A 353 -2.36 -3.59 9.08
N VAL A 354 -3.46 -3.48 9.84
CA VAL A 354 -3.44 -3.62 11.30
C VAL A 354 -2.91 -5.00 11.72
N ILE A 355 -3.40 -6.08 11.10
CA ILE A 355 -2.94 -7.45 11.37
C ILE A 355 -1.43 -7.58 11.12
N VAL A 356 -0.91 -7.03 10.01
CA VAL A 356 0.52 -7.10 9.70
C VAL A 356 1.36 -6.31 10.72
N ILE A 357 0.87 -5.18 11.23
CA ILE A 357 1.54 -4.45 12.32
C ILE A 357 1.63 -5.33 13.58
N TRP A 358 0.57 -6.05 13.95
CA TRP A 358 0.58 -6.97 15.08
C TRP A 358 1.51 -8.17 14.86
N ILE A 359 1.50 -8.77 13.68
CA ILE A 359 2.45 -9.84 13.32
C ILE A 359 3.89 -9.34 13.43
N SER A 360 4.18 -8.13 12.95
CA SER A 360 5.50 -7.50 13.06
C SER A 360 5.89 -7.26 14.52
N SER A 361 4.94 -6.86 15.35
CA SER A 361 5.15 -6.65 16.80
C SER A 361 5.44 -7.97 17.53
N ILE A 362 4.74 -9.05 17.18
CA ILE A 362 4.97 -10.40 17.72
C ILE A 362 6.34 -10.93 17.27
N MET A 363 6.72 -10.71 16.01
CA MET A 363 8.05 -11.06 15.51
C MET A 363 9.15 -10.34 16.30
N LEU A 364 9.00 -9.04 16.56
CA LEU A 364 9.93 -8.27 17.39
C LEU A 364 9.96 -8.77 18.85
N TYR A 365 8.81 -9.17 19.41
CA TYR A 365 8.77 -9.81 20.72
C TYR A 365 9.55 -11.12 20.74
N ILE A 366 9.42 -11.97 19.72
CA ILE A 366 10.21 -13.22 19.59
C ILE A 366 11.72 -12.89 19.50
N VAL A 367 12.10 -11.90 18.69
CA VAL A 367 13.50 -11.43 18.58
C VAL A 367 14.05 -11.01 19.95
N LEU A 368 13.25 -10.31 20.75
CA LEU A 368 13.60 -9.88 22.11
C LEU A 368 13.67 -11.06 23.09
N GLN A 369 12.68 -11.96 23.05
CA GLN A 369 12.58 -13.11 23.95
C GLN A 369 13.84 -13.98 23.87
N TYR A 370 14.29 -14.26 22.64
CA TYR A 370 15.51 -15.05 22.40
C TYR A 370 16.79 -14.21 22.33
N ARG A 371 16.68 -12.88 22.52
CA ARG A 371 17.77 -11.91 22.45
C ARG A 371 18.61 -12.06 21.17
N LEU A 372 17.93 -12.27 20.04
CA LEU A 372 18.59 -12.62 18.77
C LEU A 372 19.52 -11.50 18.30
N LEU A 373 19.06 -10.24 18.35
CA LEU A 373 19.87 -9.11 17.91
C LEU A 373 21.12 -8.93 18.80
N LYS A 374 20.96 -9.01 20.12
CA LYS A 374 22.08 -8.94 21.06
C LYS A 374 23.13 -10.02 20.80
N ARG A 375 22.71 -11.28 20.68
CA ARG A 375 23.62 -12.40 20.37
C ARG A 375 24.34 -12.22 19.04
N PHE A 376 23.66 -11.64 18.05
CA PHE A 376 24.26 -11.33 16.76
C PHE A 376 25.35 -10.24 16.91
N LEU A 377 25.05 -9.15 17.61
CA LEU A 377 26.03 -8.07 17.87
C LEU A 377 27.24 -8.58 18.67
N ASP A 378 27.02 -9.37 19.73
CA ASP A 378 28.10 -9.94 20.55
C ASP A 378 29.03 -10.83 19.70
N ARG A 379 28.49 -11.61 18.75
CA ARG A 379 29.30 -12.41 17.81
C ARG A 379 30.09 -11.56 16.83
N MET A 380 29.52 -10.46 16.32
CA MET A 380 30.26 -9.56 15.45
C MET A 380 31.41 -8.86 16.19
N GLU A 381 31.19 -8.49 17.46
CA GLU A 381 32.23 -7.90 18.32
C GLU A 381 33.39 -8.90 18.55
N GLN A 382 33.07 -10.19 18.73
CA GLN A 382 34.09 -11.26 18.84
C GLN A 382 34.89 -11.44 17.54
N ILE A 383 34.22 -11.51 16.39
CA ILE A 383 34.90 -11.71 15.09
C ILE A 383 35.79 -10.51 14.72
N GLY A 384 35.35 -9.29 15.03
CA GLY A 384 36.17 -8.08 14.81
C GLY A 384 37.32 -7.92 15.80
N GLY A 385 37.19 -8.48 17.01
CA GLY A 385 38.28 -8.49 17.99
C GLY A 385 39.38 -9.49 17.65
N ASP A 386 39.02 -10.67 17.11
CA ASP A 386 39.99 -11.70 16.69
C ASP A 386 40.75 -11.34 15.40
N SER A 387 40.41 -10.24 14.71
CA SER A 387 41.14 -9.75 13.54
C SER A 387 42.23 -8.72 13.85
N ASP A 388 42.31 -8.26 15.11
CA ASP A 388 43.30 -7.28 15.59
C ASP A 388 44.37 -7.89 16.52
N GLU A 389 44.38 -9.23 16.70
CA GLU A 389 45.50 -10.03 17.26
C GLU A 389 46.22 -10.82 16.15
#